data_AF-A0A4U9HLX3-F1
#
_entry.id   AF-A0A4U9HLX3-F1
#
_cell.length_a   1.000
_cell.length_b   1.000
_cell.length_c   1.000
_cell.angle_alpha   90.00
_cell.angle_beta   90.00
_cell.angle_gamma   90.00
#
_symmetry.space_group_name_H-M   'P 1'
#
loop_
_entity.id
_entity.type
_entity.pdbx_description
1 polymer ?
#
loop_
_entity_poly.entity_id
_entity_poly.type
_entity_poly.pdbx_seq_one_letter_code
_entity_poly.pdbx_strand_id
1 'polypeptide(L)'
;MAELARQARHPALRAFYRAGAVAPDTAIDQVPLLAMDFETTGTDARRDDIVSIGLVPMTLQRIRLRHGHHWLLKPRAACATSRW
;
A
#
# COMPACT_ATOMS: atom_id res chain seq x y z
N MET A 1 3.34 7.79 -15.24
CA MET A 1 3.08 6.34 -15.07
C MET A 1 3.88 5.48 -16.05
N ALA A 2 3.92 5.79 -17.36
CA ALA A 2 4.69 5.01 -18.34
C ALA A 2 6.19 4.88 -18.01
N GLU A 3 6.85 5.96 -17.60
CA GLU A 3 8.27 5.91 -17.22
C GLU A 3 8.52 5.05 -15.97
N LEU A 4 7.65 5.16 -14.96
CA LEU A 4 7.71 4.30 -13.77
C LEU A 4 7.51 2.82 -14.13
N ALA A 5 6.62 2.51 -15.08
CA ALA A 5 6.44 1.14 -15.58
C ALA A 5 7.67 0.59 -16.31
N ARG A 6 8.47 1.47 -16.93
CA ARG A 6 9.71 1.10 -17.63
C ARG A 6 10.86 0.85 -16.65
N GLN A 7 10.94 1.66 -15.59
CA GLN A 7 11.98 1.57 -14.56
C GLN A 7 11.71 0.48 -13.51
N ALA A 8 10.43 0.14 -13.27
CA ALA A 8 10.04 -0.84 -12.26
C ALA A 8 10.64 -2.22 -12.56
N ARG A 9 11.39 -2.76 -11.58
CA ARG A 9 12.01 -4.09 -11.69
C ARG A 9 11.00 -5.22 -11.47
N HIS A 10 10.07 -5.04 -10.54
CA HIS A 10 9.12 -6.08 -10.17
C HIS A 10 7.93 -6.15 -11.14
N PRO A 11 7.54 -7.33 -11.68
CA PRO A 11 6.44 -7.46 -12.64
C PRO A 11 5.11 -6.87 -12.16
N ALA A 12 4.78 -7.04 -10.87
CA ALA A 12 3.55 -6.49 -10.31
C ALA A 12 3.51 -4.96 -10.34
N LEU A 13 4.64 -4.29 -10.11
CA LEU A 13 4.72 -2.82 -10.18
C LEU A 13 4.63 -2.33 -11.62
N ARG A 14 5.23 -3.06 -12.56
CA ARG A 14 5.07 -2.76 -14.00
C ARG A 14 3.61 -2.87 -14.43
N ALA A 15 2.91 -3.92 -14.00
CA ALA A 15 1.49 -4.10 -14.26
C ALA A 15 0.65 -2.98 -13.64
N PHE A 16 0.91 -2.62 -12.38
CA PHE A 16 0.25 -1.51 -11.69
C PHE A 16 0.39 -0.19 -12.45
N TYR A 17 1.61 0.22 -12.82
CA TYR A 17 1.82 1.48 -13.54
C TYR A 17 1.25 1.47 -14.97
N ARG A 18 1.10 0.29 -15.59
CA ARG A 18 0.47 0.13 -16.92
C ARG A 18 -1.04 0.18 -16.87
N ALA A 19 -1.66 -0.21 -15.75
CA ALA A 19 -3.11 -0.14 -15.58
C ALA A 19 -3.63 1.31 -15.66
N GLY A 20 -2.77 2.29 -15.43
CA GLY A 20 -3.11 3.70 -15.50
C GLY A 20 -3.79 4.19 -14.22
N ALA A 21 -4.43 5.35 -14.31
CA ALA A 21 -5.23 5.92 -13.25
C ALA A 21 -6.68 6.04 -13.72
N VAL A 22 -7.61 6.09 -12.77
CA VAL A 22 -9.00 6.44 -13.05
C VAL A 22 -9.05 7.83 -13.69
N ALA A 23 -9.98 8.05 -14.62
CA ALA A 23 -10.10 9.33 -15.33
C ALA A 23 -10.30 10.48 -14.32
N PRO A 24 -9.61 11.62 -14.47
CA PRO A 24 -9.56 12.68 -13.46
C PRO A 24 -10.90 13.37 -13.20
N ASP A 25 -11.84 13.26 -14.13
CA ASP A 25 -13.22 13.76 -14.08
C ASP A 25 -14.21 12.73 -13.49
N THR A 26 -13.76 11.53 -13.12
CA THR A 26 -14.60 10.53 -12.47
C THR A 26 -15.00 11.01 -11.07
N ALA A 27 -16.29 11.09 -10.80
CA ALA A 27 -16.79 11.47 -9.49
C ALA A 27 -16.29 10.50 -8.41
N ILE A 28 -15.91 11.03 -7.23
CA ILE A 28 -15.25 10.24 -6.17
C ILE A 28 -16.11 9.07 -5.65
N ASP A 29 -17.43 9.18 -5.73
CA ASP A 29 -18.38 8.12 -5.36
C ASP A 29 -18.46 6.99 -6.40
N GLN A 30 -17.94 7.21 -7.60
CA GLN A 30 -17.80 6.23 -8.68
C GLN A 30 -16.39 5.63 -8.74
N VAL A 31 -15.43 6.15 -7.97
CA VAL A 31 -14.07 5.63 -7.88
C VAL A 31 -14.03 4.44 -6.90
N PRO A 32 -13.43 3.29 -7.27
CA PRO A 32 -13.13 2.23 -6.30
C PRO A 32 -12.15 2.73 -5.23
N LEU A 33 -12.51 2.66 -3.94
CA LEU A 33 -11.68 3.15 -2.84
C LEU A 33 -11.08 2.00 -2.03
N LEU A 34 -9.85 2.21 -1.58
CA LEU A 34 -9.10 1.32 -0.70
C LEU A 34 -8.46 2.16 0.40
N ALA A 35 -8.81 1.91 1.65
CA ALA A 35 -8.03 2.43 2.78
C ALA A 35 -6.81 1.53 2.97
N MET A 36 -5.65 2.15 3.15
CA MET A 36 -4.35 1.50 3.25
C MET A 36 -3.57 2.15 4.38
N ASP A 37 -2.97 1.32 5.22
CA ASP A 37 -2.18 1.75 6.37
C ASP A 37 -0.90 0.91 6.49
N PHE A 38 0.20 1.57 6.84
CA PHE A 38 1.53 0.97 6.94
C PHE A 38 2.15 1.31 8.29
N GLU A 39 2.56 0.28 9.02
CA GLU A 39 3.40 0.45 10.20
C GLU A 39 4.84 0.17 9.83
N THR A 40 5.75 1.03 10.26
CA THR A 40 7.17 1.00 9.88
C THR A 40 8.06 1.08 11.11
N THR A 41 9.31 0.62 11.00
CA THR A 41 10.28 0.74 12.09
C THR A 41 10.76 2.18 12.32
N GLY A 42 10.49 3.07 11.35
CA GLY A 42 10.92 4.47 11.32
C GLY A 42 10.51 5.12 9.99
N THR A 43 11.00 6.32 9.70
CA THR A 43 10.51 7.14 8.57
C THR A 43 11.47 7.24 7.37
N ASP A 44 12.67 6.62 7.40
CA ASP A 44 13.60 6.60 6.26
C ASP A 44 13.43 5.32 5.43
N ALA A 45 12.74 5.40 4.30
CA ALA A 45 12.49 4.26 3.41
C ALA A 45 13.74 3.53 2.87
N ARG A 46 14.95 4.10 3.00
CA ARG A 46 16.21 3.42 2.63
C ARG A 46 16.76 2.55 3.74
N ARG A 47 16.34 2.78 4.99
CA ARG A 47 16.90 2.16 6.20
C ARG A 47 15.85 1.38 6.98
N ASP A 48 14.66 1.95 7.10
CA ASP A 48 13.54 1.40 7.84
C ASP A 48 12.75 0.39 7.00
N ASP A 49 12.10 -0.53 7.71
CA ASP A 49 11.32 -1.61 7.13
C ASP A 49 9.83 -1.45 7.45
N ILE A 50 8.98 -2.03 6.60
CA ILE A 50 7.56 -2.19 6.87
C ILE A 50 7.39 -3.36 7.85
N VAL A 51 6.66 -3.12 8.94
CA VAL A 51 6.32 -4.11 9.97
C VAL A 51 4.93 -4.68 9.71
N SER A 52 3.97 -3.86 9.28
CA SER A 52 2.63 -4.34 8.93
C SER A 52 1.98 -3.55 7.80
N ILE A 53 1.05 -4.21 7.12
CA ILE A 53 0.22 -3.63 6.05
C ILE A 53 -1.24 -3.95 6.36
N GLY A 54 -2.07 -2.91 6.47
CA GLY A 54 -3.52 -3.01 6.57
C GLY A 54 -4.20 -2.50 5.31
N LEU A 55 -5.15 -3.25 4.76
CA LEU A 55 -5.97 -2.85 3.61
C LEU A 55 -7.45 -3.11 3.91
N VAL A 56 -8.34 -2.18 3.55
CA VAL A 56 -9.78 -2.45 3.54
C VAL A 56 -10.48 -1.73 2.38
N PRO A 57 -11.20 -2.44 1.50
CA PRO A 57 -11.95 -1.79 0.44
C PRO A 57 -13.17 -1.06 1.01
N MET A 58 -13.47 0.10 0.44
CA MET A 58 -14.60 0.91 0.87
C MET A 58 -15.26 1.66 -0.28
N THR A 59 -16.46 2.16 -0.02
CA THR A 59 -17.12 3.20 -0.82
C THR A 59 -17.53 4.31 0.15
N LEU A 60 -18.00 5.46 -0.35
CA LEU A 60 -18.46 6.55 0.53
C LEU A 60 -19.60 6.15 1.48
N GLN A 61 -20.31 5.07 1.16
CA GLN A 61 -21.45 4.55 1.91
C GLN A 61 -21.05 3.46 2.92
N ARG A 62 -19.90 2.77 2.73
CA ARG A 62 -19.56 1.59 3.55
C ARG A 62 -18.08 1.18 3.49
N ILE A 63 -17.54 0.89 4.67
CA ILE A 63 -16.28 0.14 4.87
C ILE A 63 -16.58 -1.37 4.92
N ARG A 64 -15.89 -2.18 4.11
CA ARG A 64 -16.17 -3.63 3.99
C ARG A 64 -15.13 -4.48 4.75
N LEU A 65 -15.25 -4.53 6.07
CA LEU A 65 -14.29 -5.22 6.96
C LEU A 65 -14.05 -6.70 6.62
N ARG A 66 -15.07 -7.42 6.13
CA ARG A 66 -14.95 -8.82 5.67
C ARG A 66 -13.89 -9.00 4.58
N HIS A 67 -13.65 -7.96 3.78
CA HIS A 67 -12.68 -7.94 2.69
C HIS A 67 -11.38 -7.25 3.10
N GLY A 68 -11.20 -6.99 4.40
CA GLY A 68 -9.96 -6.47 4.93
C GLY A 68 -8.84 -7.51 4.83
N HIS A 69 -7.64 -7.02 4.59
CA HIS A 69 -6.43 -7.82 4.61
C HIS A 69 -5.43 -7.18 5.57
N HIS A 70 -4.75 -8.03 6.33
CA HIS A 70 -3.68 -7.61 7.22
C HIS A 70 -2.52 -8.58 7.09
N TRP A 71 -1.32 -8.03 6.91
CA TRP A 71 -0.08 -8.82 6.88
C TRP A 71 0.90 -8.27 7.90
N LEU A 72 1.44 -9.16 8.72
CA LEU A 72 2.64 -8.90 9.51
C LEU A 72 3.86 -9.33 8.70
N LEU A 73 4.84 -8.45 8.61
CA LEU A 73 6.07 -8.68 7.88
C LEU A 73 7.23 -8.82 8.87
N LYS A 74 8.19 -9.67 8.51
CA LYS A 74 9.43 -9.80 9.27
C LYS A 74 10.43 -8.73 8.77
N PRO A 75 10.82 -7.75 9.59
CA PRO A 75 11.83 -6.77 9.21
C PRO A 75 13.19 -7.43 8.95
N ARG A 76 14.02 -6.80 8.10
CA ARG A 76 15.36 -7.29 7.73
C ARG A 76 16.35 -7.05 8.86
N ALA A 77 16.24 -5.91 9.54
CA ALA A 77 16.98 -5.64 10.77
C ALA A 77 16.17 -6.14 11.97
N ALA A 78 16.82 -6.77 12.94
CA ALA A 78 16.18 -7.01 14.23
C ALA A 78 15.79 -5.64 14.80
N CYS A 79 14.50 -5.41 15.05
CA CYS A 79 14.10 -4.30 15.89
C CYS A 79 14.81 -4.52 17.22
N ALA A 80 15.78 -3.66 17.54
CA ALA A 80 16.56 -3.81 18.76
C ALA A 80 15.57 -3.91 19.90
N THR A 81 15.65 -5.01 20.66
CA THR A 81 14.78 -5.23 21.82
C THR A 81 14.96 -4.04 22.73
N SER A 82 14.02 -3.09 22.74
CA SER A 82 14.04 -2.03 23.73
C SER A 82 13.75 -2.72 25.05
N ARG A 83 14.78 -2.82 25.89
CA ARG A 83 14.63 -3.05 27.33
C ARG A 83 13.64 -1.99 27.83
N TRP A 84 12.41 -2.42 28.06
CA TRP A 84 11.59 -1.86 29.12
C TRP A 84 11.97 -2.59 30.40
#